data_AF-A0A317T1T6-F1
#
_entry.id   AF-A0A317T1T6-F1
#
_cell.length_a   1.000
_cell.length_b   1.000
_cell.length_c   1.000
_cell.angle_alpha   90.00
_cell.angle_beta   90.00
_cell.angle_gamma   90.00
#
_symmetry.space_group_name_H-M   'P 1'
#
loop_
_entity.id
_entity.type
_entity.pdbx_description
1 polymer ?
#
loop_
_entity_poly.entity_id
_entity_poly.type
_entity_poly.pdbx_seq_one_letter_code
_entity_poly.pdbx_strand_id
1 'polypeptide(L)' 'PSRTSKAEEAEDTACVICQETISEKAVASPCGHEYDYICILTWVEVKPLCPLCKVAIE' A
#
# COMPACT_ATOMS: atom_id res chain seq x y z
N PRO A 1 -10.42 -13.57 30.62
CA PRO A 1 -10.38 -12.10 30.66
C PRO A 1 -9.83 -11.53 29.34
N SER A 2 -10.76 -11.05 28.51
CA SER A 2 -10.64 -9.99 27.49
C SER A 2 -9.41 -10.04 26.57
N ARG A 3 -9.57 -10.20 25.25
CA ARG A 3 -10.29 -9.23 24.41
C ARG A 3 -10.83 -9.90 23.14
N THR A 4 -12.14 -9.77 22.94
CA THR A 4 -12.71 -9.68 21.60
C THR A 4 -12.03 -8.54 20.84
N SER A 5 -11.78 -8.70 19.54
CA SER A 5 -12.14 -7.72 18.49
C SER A 5 -11.44 -8.01 17.15
N LYS A 6 -12.11 -8.80 16.31
CA LYS A 6 -12.51 -8.43 14.93
C LYS A 6 -11.61 -7.41 14.22
N ALA A 7 -10.62 -7.87 13.45
CA ALA A 7 -10.08 -7.20 12.24
C ALA A 7 -8.94 -8.05 11.61
N GLU A 8 -9.14 -9.33 11.34
CA GLU A 8 -8.09 -10.17 10.70
C GLU A 8 -8.32 -10.39 9.19
N GLU A 9 -9.27 -9.65 8.61
CA GLU A 9 -9.67 -9.79 7.20
C GLU A 9 -9.85 -8.39 6.56
N ALA A 10 -8.92 -7.48 6.81
CA ALA A 10 -8.84 -6.19 6.11
C ALA A 10 -7.39 -5.75 5.87
N GLU A 11 -6.43 -6.64 6.11
CA GLU A 11 -5.00 -6.32 6.01
C GLU A 11 -4.48 -6.35 4.57
N ASP A 12 -5.26 -6.86 3.62
CA ASP A 12 -4.86 -6.97 2.21
C ASP A 12 -5.20 -5.74 1.35
N THR A 13 -5.95 -4.76 1.90
CA THR A 13 -6.40 -3.58 1.12
C THR A 13 -6.10 -2.22 1.78
N ALA A 14 -5.27 -2.21 2.83
CA ALA A 14 -4.79 -0.98 3.45
C ALA A 14 -3.49 -0.51 2.77
N CYS A 15 -3.40 0.77 2.43
CA CYS A 15 -2.22 1.35 1.83
C CYS A 15 -1.12 1.45 2.89
N VAL A 16 0.03 0.83 2.67
CA VAL A 16 1.15 0.88 3.64
C VAL A 16 1.85 2.24 3.74
N ILE A 17 1.49 3.20 2.88
CA ILE A 17 2.05 4.56 2.88
C ILE A 17 1.25 5.45 3.85
N CYS A 18 -0.08 5.50 3.72
CA CYS A 18 -0.95 6.29 4.60
C CYS A 18 -1.57 5.48 5.76
N GLN A 19 -1.45 4.15 5.75
CA GLN A 19 -2.07 3.22 6.69
C GLN A 19 -3.60 3.28 6.73
N GLU A 20 -4.21 3.82 5.66
CA GLU A 20 -5.67 3.88 5.48
C GLU A 20 -6.13 2.91 4.40
N THR A 21 -7.45 2.67 4.33
CA THR A 21 -8.06 1.88 3.26
C THR A 21 -7.74 2.51 1.91
N ILE A 22 -7.29 1.70 0.95
CA ILE A 22 -7.03 2.15 -0.42
C ILE A 22 -8.35 2.65 -1.02
N SER A 23 -8.42 3.95 -1.30
CA SER A 23 -9.61 4.54 -1.94
C SER A 23 -9.53 4.37 -3.44
N GLU A 24 -8.35 4.53 -4.03
CA GLU A 24 -8.10 4.30 -5.44
C GLU A 24 -6.90 3.38 -5.62
N LYS A 25 -7.16 2.16 -6.09
CA LYS A 25 -6.12 1.13 -6.19
C LYS A 25 -5.11 1.46 -7.29
N ALA A 26 -3.84 1.47 -6.92
CA ALA A 26 -2.72 1.57 -7.83
C ALA A 26 -1.76 0.41 -7.59
N VAL A 27 -1.37 -0.25 -8.68
CA VAL A 27 -0.49 -1.41 -8.66
C VAL A 27 0.89 -0.98 -9.12
N ALA A 28 1.90 -1.18 -8.27
CA ALA A 28 3.28 -0.94 -8.60
C ALA A 28 3.81 -2.05 -9.52
N SER A 29 3.99 -1.76 -10.79
CA SER A 29 4.63 -2.66 -11.76
C SER A 29 6.15 -2.51 -11.73
N PRO A 30 6.94 -3.60 -11.82
CA PRO A 30 6.58 -4.99 -12.08
C PRO A 30 6.27 -5.84 -10.83
N CYS A 31 6.38 -5.28 -9.63
CA CYS A 31 6.30 -6.07 -8.40
C CYS A 31 4.87 -6.49 -7.98
N GLY A 32 3.83 -5.86 -8.52
CA GLY A 32 2.43 -6.21 -8.25
C GLY A 32 1.87 -5.75 -6.90
N HIS A 33 2.60 -4.92 -6.15
CA HIS A 33 2.12 -4.44 -4.84
C HIS A 33 1.10 -3.30 -4.97
N GLU A 34 0.10 -3.31 -4.09
CA GLU A 34 -1.03 -2.37 -4.14
C GLU A 34 -0.88 -1.22 -3.14
N TYR A 35 -1.25 -0.03 -3.60
CA TYR A 35 -1.19 1.22 -2.85
C TYR A 35 -2.37 2.11 -3.22
N ASP A 36 -2.59 3.15 -2.43
CA ASP A 36 -3.46 4.24 -2.85
C ASP A 36 -2.76 5.07 -3.95
N TYR A 37 -3.50 5.38 -5.01
CA TYR A 37 -2.99 6.05 -6.20
C TYR A 37 -2.23 7.34 -5.87
N ILE A 38 -2.79 8.19 -5.01
CA ILE A 38 -2.16 9.46 -4.63
C ILE A 38 -0.89 9.22 -3.81
N CYS A 39 -0.93 8.23 -2.93
CA CYS A 39 0.21 7.89 -2.07
C CYS A 39 1.39 7.37 -2.89
N ILE A 40 1.15 6.43 -3.82
CA ILE A 40 2.23 5.89 -4.64
C ILE A 40 2.74 6.92 -5.65
N LEU A 41 1.89 7.77 -6.22
CA LEU A 41 2.29 8.87 -7.11
C LEU A 41 3.28 9.81 -6.41
N THR A 42 2.89 10.33 -5.25
CA THR A 42 3.73 11.24 -4.47
C THR A 42 5.06 10.57 -4.07
N TRP A 43 5.01 9.27 -3.76
CA TRP A 43 6.20 8.51 -3.41
C TRP A 43 7.16 8.37 -4.58
N VAL A 44 6.69 7.99 -5.77
CA VAL A 44 7.55 7.77 -6.94
C VAL A 44 8.20 9.06 -7.46
N GLU A 45 7.55 10.22 -7.25
CA GLU A 45 8.15 11.53 -7.56
C GLU A 45 9.43 11.79 -6.76
N VAL A 46 9.50 11.30 -5.52
CA VAL A 46 10.69 11.43 -4.66
C VAL A 46 11.63 10.24 -4.82
N LYS A 47 11.06 9.03 -4.89
CA LYS A 47 11.77 7.77 -4.92
C LYS A 47 10.98 6.74 -5.74
N PRO A 48 11.37 6.47 -7.01
CA PRO A 48 10.67 5.54 -7.89
C PRO A 48 10.99 4.06 -7.55
N LEU A 49 10.86 3.70 -6.27
CA LEU A 49 11.09 2.36 -5.76
C LEU A 49 9.92 1.95 -4.87
N CYS A 50 9.46 0.72 -5.05
CA CYS A 50 8.39 0.13 -4.26
C CYS A 50 8.73 0.15 -2.75
N PRO A 51 7.87 0.69 -1.86
CA PRO A 51 8.18 0.77 -0.44
C PRO A 51 8.21 -0.61 0.25
N LEU A 52 7.54 -1.62 -0.30
CA LEU A 52 7.54 -2.99 0.23
C LEU A 52 8.79 -3.78 -0.18
N CYS A 53 9.06 -3.86 -1.49
CA CYS A 53 10.12 -4.74 -2.02
C CYS A 53 11.33 -3.98 -2.60
N LYS A 54 11.28 -2.64 -2.65
CA LYS A 54 12.35 -1.76 -3.17
C LYS A 54 12.69 -2.00 -4.64
N VAL A 55 11.81 -2.65 -5.39
CA VAL A 55 11.90 -2.80 -6.85
C VAL A 55 11.55 -1.47 -7.53
N ALA A 56 12.25 -1.12 -8.60
CA ALA A 56 11.94 0.08 -9.37
C ALA A 56 10.54 0.02 -9.96
N ILE A 57 9.80 1.12 -9.84
CA ILE A 57 8.47 1.29 -10.43
C ILE A 57 8.67 2.03 -11.75
N GLU A 58 8.14 1.45 -12.83
CA GLU A 58 8.23 1.97 -14.21
C GLU A 58 6.91 2.54 -14.70
#